data_AF-K1RY08-F1
#
_entry.id   AF-K1RY08-F1
#
_cell.length_a   1.000
_cell.length_b   1.000
_cell.length_c   1.000
_cell.angle_alpha   90.00
_cell.angle_beta   90.00
_cell.angle_gamma   90.00
#
_symmetry.space_group_name_H-M   'P 1'
#
loop_
_entity.id
_entity.type
_entity.pdbx_description
1 polymer ?
#
loop_
_entity_poly.entity_id
_entity_poly.type
_entity_poly.pdbx_seq_one_letter_code
_entity_poly.pdbx_strand_id
1 'polypeptide(L)'
;MAYSLSSLVLKPGDEILVSIMEHHSNLLPWQQAAARTGAVVKYLECTEDGKYTEEAFRAALSDRTKVVAIDPGIQCIGLQK
;
A
#
# COMPACT_ATOMS: atom_id res chain seq x y z
N MET A 1 2.35 -12.12 -9.19
CA MET A 1 0.87 -12.30 -9.20
C MET A 1 0.08 -11.00 -8.98
N ALA A 2 0.67 -9.78 -9.09
CA ALA A 2 -0.04 -8.52 -8.85
C ALA A 2 -0.57 -7.81 -10.12
N TYR A 3 -0.16 -8.27 -11.31
CA TYR A 3 -0.36 -7.52 -12.56
C TYR A 3 -1.79 -7.60 -13.14
N SER A 4 -2.58 -8.59 -12.74
CA SER A 4 -3.90 -8.85 -13.34
C SER A 4 -5.08 -8.34 -12.49
N LEU A 5 -4.93 -8.26 -11.17
CA LEU A 5 -6.01 -7.84 -10.27
C LEU A 5 -6.21 -6.31 -10.24
N SER A 6 -5.12 -5.55 -10.37
CA SER A 6 -5.13 -4.09 -10.22
C SER A 6 -5.91 -3.37 -11.33
N SER A 7 -5.80 -3.83 -12.58
CA SER A 7 -6.54 -3.24 -13.72
C SER A 7 -8.02 -3.61 -13.80
N LEU A 8 -8.51 -4.57 -12.99
CA LEU A 8 -9.92 -4.98 -12.98
C LEU A 8 -10.73 -4.31 -11.87
N VAL A 9 -10.08 -3.70 -10.87
CA VAL A 9 -10.75 -3.21 -9.65
C VAL A 9 -10.59 -1.70 -9.44
N LEU A 10 -9.50 -1.10 -9.90
CA LEU A 10 -9.18 0.29 -9.59
C LEU A 10 -9.85 1.26 -10.58
N LYS A 11 -10.51 2.28 -10.03
CA LYS A 11 -11.12 3.40 -10.74
C LYS A 11 -10.32 4.70 -10.52
N PRO A 12 -10.54 5.73 -11.35
CA PRO A 12 -9.96 7.04 -11.11
C PRO A 12 -10.27 7.56 -9.70
N GLY A 13 -9.22 7.96 -8.98
CA GLY A 13 -9.32 8.45 -7.60
C GLY A 13 -9.50 7.37 -6.53
N ASP A 14 -9.31 6.09 -6.84
CA ASP A 14 -9.08 5.07 -5.82
C ASP A 14 -7.64 5.17 -5.30
N GLU A 15 -7.43 4.79 -4.04
CA GLU A 15 -6.12 4.85 -3.40
C GLU A 15 -5.51 3.45 -3.24
N ILE A 16 -4.21 3.37 -3.53
CA ILE A 16 -3.36 2.19 -3.35
C ILE A 16 -2.33 2.55 -2.28
N LEU A 17 -2.42 1.91 -1.11
CA LEU A 17 -1.46 2.13 -0.02
C LEU A 17 -0.29 1.15 -0.15
N VAL A 18 0.94 1.66 -0.20
CA VAL A 18 2.18 0.88 -0.32
C VAL A 18 3.16 1.27 0.79
N SER A 19 3.85 0.31 1.41
CA SER A 19 4.93 0.60 2.36
C SER A 19 6.23 0.95 1.62
N ILE A 20 6.96 1.97 2.10
CA ILE A 20 8.24 2.41 1.49
C ILE A 20 9.38 1.39 1.76
N MET A 21 9.19 0.45 2.70
CA MET A 21 10.26 -0.32 3.33
C MET A 21 10.86 -1.51 2.59
N GLU A 22 10.42 -1.86 1.39
CA GLU A 22 10.95 -3.03 0.69
C GLU A 22 11.27 -2.70 -0.77
N HIS A 23 12.41 -3.25 -1.21
CA HIS A 23 13.04 -3.17 -2.53
C HIS A 23 12.10 -2.66 -3.64
N HIS A 24 12.52 -1.61 -4.35
CA HIS A 24 11.86 -0.90 -5.47
C HIS A 24 11.08 -1.76 -6.51
N SER A 25 11.23 -3.09 -6.50
CA SER A 25 10.47 -4.05 -7.32
C SER A 25 8.96 -4.07 -7.06
N ASN A 26 8.47 -3.84 -5.84
CA ASN A 26 7.03 -3.87 -5.57
C ASN A 26 6.31 -2.56 -5.93
N LEU A 27 7.02 -1.44 -6.09
CA LEU A 27 6.41 -0.14 -6.33
C LEU A 27 6.03 0.11 -7.79
N LEU A 28 6.90 -0.31 -8.71
CA LEU A 28 6.74 -0.04 -10.14
C LEU A 28 5.41 -0.57 -10.72
N PRO A 29 4.95 -1.79 -10.37
CA PRO A 29 3.64 -2.28 -10.84
C PRO A 29 2.46 -1.44 -10.35
N TRP A 30 2.52 -0.90 -9.12
CA TRP A 30 1.46 -0.05 -8.57
C TRP A 30 1.46 1.35 -9.19
N GLN A 31 2.65 1.91 -9.45
CA GLN A 31 2.76 3.16 -10.20
C GLN A 31 2.23 3.02 -11.63
N GLN A 32 2.55 1.92 -12.31
CA GLN A 32 2.02 1.60 -13.63
C GLN A 32 0.50 1.38 -13.61
N ALA A 33 -0.02 0.68 -12.59
CA ALA A 33 -1.45 0.50 -12.42
C ALA A 33 -2.17 1.84 -12.19
N ALA A 34 -1.66 2.67 -11.28
CA ALA A 34 -2.18 4.01 -11.00
C ALA A 34 -2.17 4.91 -12.24
N ALA A 35 -1.07 4.92 -12.99
CA ALA A 35 -0.96 5.67 -14.24
C ALA A 35 -1.99 5.20 -15.30
N ARG A 36 -2.31 3.90 -15.33
CA ARG A 36 -3.28 3.33 -16.28
C ARG A 36 -4.74 3.54 -15.86
N THR A 37 -5.05 3.55 -14.56
CA THR A 37 -6.44 3.59 -14.05
C THR A 37 -6.84 4.96 -13.51
N GLY A 38 -5.89 5.88 -13.32
CA GLY A 38 -6.12 7.15 -12.63
C GLY A 38 -6.23 7.02 -11.11
N ALA A 39 -5.83 5.87 -10.55
CA ALA A 39 -5.71 5.69 -9.11
C ALA A 39 -4.51 6.48 -8.55
N VAL A 40 -4.49 6.67 -7.23
CA VAL A 40 -3.45 7.41 -6.50
C VAL A 40 -2.66 6.43 -5.64
N VAL A 41 -1.33 6.44 -5.78
CA VAL A 41 -0.45 5.68 -4.90
C VAL A 41 -0.14 6.52 -3.66
N LYS A 42 -0.50 6.02 -2.48
CA LYS A 42 -0.14 6.59 -1.17
C LYS A 42 0.95 5.75 -0.54
N TYR A 43 1.91 6.42 0.06
CA TYR A 43 3.04 5.78 0.70
C TYR A 43 2.81 5.78 2.21
N LEU A 44 2.90 4.60 2.80
CA LEU A 44 2.99 4.43 4.24
C LEU A 44 4.47 4.60 4.62
N GLU A 45 4.77 5.70 5.29
CA GLU A 45 6.08 5.91 5.89
C GLU A 45 6.27 4.88 7.02
N CYS A 46 7.43 4.24 7.01
CA CYS A 46 7.86 3.38 8.10
C CYS A 46 9.04 4.07 8.81
N THR A 47 9.21 3.76 10.08
CA THR A 47 10.39 4.18 10.84
C THR A 47 11.66 3.53 10.27
N GLU A 48 12.83 4.05 10.64
CA GLU A 48 14.14 3.49 10.20
C GLU A 48 14.31 2.00 10.55
N ASP A 49 13.63 1.52 11.59
CA ASP A 49 13.57 0.10 11.98
C ASP A 49 12.64 -0.75 11.11
N GLY A 50 12.03 -0.15 10.09
CA GLY A 50 11.09 -0.80 9.21
C GLY A 50 9.71 -1.03 9.77
N LYS A 51 9.33 -0.30 10.83
CA LYS A 51 8.05 -0.49 11.52
C LYS A 51 7.08 0.62 11.16
N TYR A 52 5.80 0.31 11.19
CA TYR A 52 4.74 1.31 11.15
C TYR A 52 3.83 1.08 12.37
N THR A 53 3.31 2.16 12.95
CA THR A 53 2.35 2.00 14.05
C THR A 53 0.95 1.74 13.51
N GLU A 54 0.09 1.13 14.31
CA GLU A 54 -1.31 0.92 13.95
C GLU A 54 -2.02 2.25 13.70
N GLU A 55 -1.66 3.29 14.46
CA GLU A 55 -2.16 4.65 14.29
C GLU A 55 -1.74 5.25 12.93
N ALA A 56 -0.47 5.08 12.54
CA ALA A 56 0.03 5.55 11.25
C ALA A 56 -0.65 4.81 10.09
N PHE A 57 -0.87 3.50 10.24
CA PHE A 57 -1.61 2.70 9.27
C PHE A 57 -3.06 3.18 9.15
N ARG A 58 -3.77 3.34 10.27
CA ARG A 58 -5.16 3.83 10.30
C ARG A 58 -5.29 5.24 9.74
N ALA A 59 -4.33 6.11 10.02
CA ALA A 59 -4.30 7.47 9.48
C ALA A 59 -4.02 7.51 7.97
N ALA A 60 -3.29 6.52 7.45
CA ALA A 60 -3.00 6.42 6.02
C ALA A 60 -4.20 5.88 5.21
N LEU A 61 -5.05 5.06 5.84
CA LEU A 61 -6.29 4.56 5.24
C LEU A 61 -7.33 5.67 5.05
N SER A 62 -8.10 5.55 3.97
CA SER A 62 -9.27 6.37 3.70
C SER A 62 -10.39 5.51 3.10
N ASP A 63 -11.59 6.08 2.97
CA ASP A 63 -12.73 5.42 2.28
C ASP A 63 -12.43 5.10 0.80
N ARG A 64 -11.41 5.75 0.24
CA ARG A 64 -10.94 5.57 -1.14
C ARG A 64 -9.86 4.50 -1.24
N THR A 65 -9.29 4.01 -0.14
CA THR A 65 -8.29 2.95 -0.16
C THR A 65 -8.93 1.63 -0.58
N LYS A 66 -8.51 1.10 -1.75
CA LYS A 66 -9.02 -0.17 -2.31
C LYS A 66 -8.00 -1.29 -2.28
N VAL A 67 -6.72 -0.93 -2.22
CA VAL A 67 -5.62 -1.89 -2.21
C VAL A 67 -4.62 -1.46 -1.16
N VAL A 68 -4.20 -2.41 -0.33
CA VAL A 68 -3.09 -2.27 0.61
C VAL A 68 -2.05 -3.31 0.23
N ALA A 69 -0.87 -2.86 -0.19
CA ALA A 69 0.25 -3.69 -0.58
C ALA A 69 1.44 -3.38 0.34
N ILE A 70 1.41 -4.02 1.51
CA ILE A 70 2.45 -3.96 2.54
C ILE A 70 3.02 -5.36 2.74
N ASP A 71 4.31 -5.48 3.00
CA ASP A 71 4.94 -6.78 3.26
C ASP A 71 4.50 -7.30 4.65
N PRO A 72 3.88 -8.49 4.75
CA PRO A 72 3.54 -9.10 6.03
C PRO A 72 4.78 -9.47 6.88
N GLY A 73 5.98 -9.48 6.30
CA GLY A 73 7.26 -9.69 6.99
C GLY A 73 7.72 -8.49 7.84
N ILE A 74 7.11 -7.31 7.67
CA ILE A 74 7.24 -6.21 8.63
C ILE A 74 6.36 -6.54 9.84
N GLN A 75 6.98 -7.19 10.82
CA GLN A 75 6.29 -7.70 11.99
C GLN A 75 6.09 -6.61 13.05
N CYS A 76 4.89 -6.05 13.10
CA CYS A 76 4.40 -5.43 14.32
C CYS A 76 3.98 -6.55 15.28
N ILE A 77 4.74 -6.74 16.36
CA ILE A 77 4.34 -7.58 17.49
C ILE A 77 3.25 -6.83 18.27
N GLY A 78 2.04 -7.39 18.29
CA GLY A 78 0.83 -6.93 19.03
C GLY A 78 -0.19 -6.27 18.09
N LEU A 79 -1.44 -6.71 17.95
CA LEU A 79 -2.39 -7.37 18.86
C LEU A 79 -3.38 -8.26 18.07
N GLN A 80 -3.45 -9.55 18.42
CA GLN A 80 -4.75 -10.18 18.64
C GLN A 80 -4.81 -10.47 20.15
N LYS A 81 -5.65 -9.73 20.87
CA LYS A 81 -6.36 -10.07 22.11
C LYS A 81 -7.46 -9.05 22.32
#